data_AF-A0A5K0UU70-F1
#
_entry.id   AF-A0A5K0UU70-F1
#
_cell.length_a   1.000
_cell.length_b   1.000
_cell.length_c   1.000
_cell.angle_alpha   90.00
_cell.angle_beta   90.00
_cell.angle_gamma   90.00
#
_symmetry.space_group_name_H-M   'P 1'
#
loop_
_entity.id
_entity.type
_entity.pdbx_description
1 polymer ?
#
loop_
_entity_poly.entity_id
_entity_poly.type
_entity_poly.pdbx_seq_one_letter_code
_entity_poly.pdbx_strand_id
1 'polypeptide(L)'
;CDKPGAVCQDPRFIGGDGITFYFHGKKDSDFCLLSDSNLHINAHFIGKRGQGMKRDFTWVQSIVLLYGSHQLYIGATKASSWVDSVDHLRVLFDDAPVELPTHEGAKWTGPELTSITRTHGTNALAIEVPEHFSVAAHVVPVTKSDSHIHKYGIGDDDCFAHLDLSFKFYSLSPDVDGVLGQTYRDGYRSPVKIGASMPIMGGDRKYSTSDIFAADCAVARFGGNSTGEVMRMNNLGSAMSCTTGLSGRSLVCKR
;
A
#
# COMPACT_ATOMS: atom_id res chain seq x y z
N CYS A 1 -2.80 16.94 -0.75
CA CYS A 1 -3.90 16.18 -1.38
C CYS A 1 -4.17 16.57 -2.84
N ASP A 2 -3.75 17.74 -3.33
CA ASP A 2 -4.14 18.25 -4.67
C ASP A 2 -2.97 18.35 -5.67
N LYS A 3 -2.05 17.39 -5.64
CA LYS A 3 -0.88 17.33 -6.53
C LYS A 3 -0.72 15.90 -7.10
N PRO A 4 -0.05 15.74 -8.25
CA PRO A 4 0.31 14.42 -8.77
C PRO A 4 0.95 13.53 -7.70
N GLY A 5 0.54 12.27 -7.66
CA GLY A 5 0.98 11.31 -6.65
C GLY A 5 0.22 11.37 -5.32
N ALA A 6 -0.82 12.20 -5.20
CA ALA A 6 -1.63 12.24 -3.98
C ALA A 6 -2.60 11.05 -3.88
N VAL A 7 -2.76 10.51 -2.67
CA VAL A 7 -3.79 9.53 -2.28
C VAL A 7 -4.40 10.00 -0.97
N CYS A 8 -5.68 10.33 -0.97
CA CYS A 8 -6.33 11.00 0.17
C CYS A 8 -7.83 10.75 0.14
N GLN A 9 -8.57 11.07 1.21
CA GLN A 9 -10.03 10.90 1.24
C GLN A 9 -10.45 9.43 0.99
N ASP A 10 -11.52 9.14 0.22
CA ASP A 10 -12.19 7.82 0.19
C ASP A 10 -12.01 6.91 -1.06
N PRO A 11 -10.80 6.38 -1.32
CA PRO A 11 -9.59 7.13 -1.59
C PRO A 11 -9.62 7.72 -3.02
N ARG A 12 -9.39 9.03 -3.06
CA ARG A 12 -9.12 9.82 -4.25
C ARG A 12 -7.63 9.78 -4.55
N PHE A 13 -7.30 9.52 -5.81
CA PHE A 13 -5.96 9.52 -6.36
C PHE A 13 -5.78 10.66 -7.35
N ILE A 14 -4.56 11.18 -7.45
CA ILE A 14 -4.14 12.05 -8.55
C ILE A 14 -2.95 11.39 -9.23
N GLY A 15 -3.14 10.98 -10.48
CA GLY A 15 -2.10 10.30 -11.27
C GLY A 15 -0.87 11.18 -11.51
N GLY A 16 0.21 10.54 -11.97
CA GLY A 16 1.40 11.23 -12.48
C GLY A 16 1.07 12.15 -13.67
N ASP A 17 0.05 11.81 -14.44
CA ASP A 17 -0.57 12.62 -15.49
C ASP A 17 -1.40 13.82 -14.99
N GLY A 18 -1.53 13.98 -13.67
CA GLY A 18 -2.33 15.03 -13.02
C GLY A 18 -3.84 14.77 -13.04
N ILE A 19 -4.30 13.64 -13.58
CA ILE A 19 -5.73 13.31 -13.64
C ILE A 19 -6.18 12.74 -12.29
N THR A 20 -7.25 13.33 -11.75
CA THR A 20 -7.93 12.78 -10.56
C THR A 20 -8.74 11.54 -10.93
N PHE A 21 -8.64 10.49 -10.13
CA PHE A 21 -9.46 9.28 -10.23
C PHE A 21 -9.72 8.66 -8.86
N TYR A 22 -10.65 7.71 -8.78
CA TYR A 22 -10.98 6.96 -7.56
C TYR A 22 -10.73 5.48 -7.78
N PHE A 23 -10.09 4.85 -6.80
CA PHE A 23 -9.94 3.40 -6.76
C PHE A 23 -10.58 2.91 -5.46
N HIS A 24 -11.73 2.27 -5.56
CA HIS A 24 -12.50 1.88 -4.38
C HIS A 24 -11.88 0.71 -3.61
N GLY A 25 -11.13 -0.17 -4.27
CA GLY A 25 -10.63 -1.39 -3.64
C GLY A 25 -11.73 -2.16 -2.89
N LYS A 26 -11.35 -2.75 -1.76
CA LYS A 26 -12.22 -3.49 -0.86
C LYS A 26 -11.77 -3.25 0.58
N LYS A 27 -12.69 -3.28 1.54
CA LYS A 27 -12.33 -3.20 2.96
C LYS A 27 -11.51 -4.41 3.38
N ASP A 28 -10.57 -4.19 4.30
CA ASP A 28 -9.69 -5.19 4.89
C ASP A 28 -8.95 -5.99 3.81
N SER A 29 -8.35 -5.29 2.85
CA SER A 29 -7.66 -5.90 1.71
C SER A 29 -6.46 -5.05 1.26
N ASP A 30 -5.46 -5.72 0.70
CA ASP A 30 -4.20 -5.11 0.28
C ASP A 30 -4.14 -4.95 -1.23
N PHE A 31 -3.62 -3.80 -1.68
CA PHE A 31 -3.53 -3.45 -3.09
C PHE A 31 -2.18 -2.82 -3.44
N CYS A 32 -1.63 -3.24 -4.58
CA CYS A 32 -0.44 -2.66 -5.19
C CYS A 32 -0.77 -1.30 -5.82
N LEU A 33 -0.29 -0.23 -5.19
CA LEU A 33 -0.38 1.13 -5.71
C LEU A 33 0.66 1.40 -6.79
N LEU A 34 1.87 0.88 -6.62
CA LEU A 34 2.96 1.05 -7.58
C LEU A 34 3.85 -0.20 -7.58
N SER A 35 4.25 -0.66 -8.76
CA SER A 35 5.23 -1.71 -8.91
C SER A 35 6.15 -1.38 -10.07
N ASP A 36 7.43 -1.25 -9.76
CA ASP A 36 8.53 -1.05 -10.67
C ASP A 36 9.70 -1.98 -10.28
N SER A 37 10.72 -2.06 -11.13
CA SER A 37 11.90 -2.90 -10.92
C SER A 37 12.63 -2.66 -9.59
N ASN A 38 12.65 -1.42 -9.09
CA ASN A 38 13.38 -0.98 -7.91
C ASN A 38 12.48 -0.49 -6.76
N LEU A 39 11.17 -0.43 -6.95
CA LEU A 39 10.21 0.09 -5.97
C LEU A 39 8.87 -0.63 -6.08
N HIS A 40 8.37 -1.13 -4.95
CA HIS A 40 7.01 -1.64 -4.80
C HIS A 40 6.30 -0.92 -3.68
N ILE A 41 5.04 -0.55 -3.88
CA ILE A 41 4.22 0.08 -2.86
C ILE A 41 2.88 -0.64 -2.80
N ASN A 42 2.62 -1.27 -1.66
CA ASN A 42 1.33 -1.81 -1.29
C ASN A 42 0.63 -0.90 -0.29
N ALA A 43 -0.69 -0.98 -0.28
CA ALA A 43 -1.54 -0.27 0.66
C ALA A 43 -2.63 -1.18 1.23
N HIS A 44 -2.80 -1.13 2.55
CA HIS A 44 -3.93 -1.76 3.24
C HIS A 44 -5.12 -0.83 3.28
N PHE A 45 -6.26 -1.31 2.78
CA PHE A 45 -7.50 -0.54 2.76
C PHE A 45 -8.37 -0.96 3.93
N ILE A 46 -8.69 -0.03 4.83
CA ILE A 46 -9.79 -0.20 5.78
C ILE A 46 -11.08 0.29 5.14
N GLY A 47 -12.21 -0.09 5.71
CA GLY A 47 -13.47 0.41 5.18
C GLY A 47 -14.72 0.06 5.96
N LYS A 48 -15.81 0.70 5.56
CA LYS A 48 -17.15 0.49 6.12
C LYS A 48 -18.13 0.06 5.05
N ARG A 49 -18.96 -0.93 5.40
CA ARG A 49 -20.11 -1.36 4.61
C ARG A 49 -21.32 -1.53 5.51
N GLY A 50 -22.30 -0.64 5.38
CA GLY A 50 -23.57 -0.67 6.11
C GLY A 50 -24.69 -1.35 5.31
N GLN A 51 -25.84 -1.54 5.95
CA GLN A 51 -27.05 -2.02 5.27
C GLN A 51 -27.45 -1.06 4.14
N GLY A 52 -27.79 -1.61 2.97
CA GLY A 52 -28.17 -0.83 1.78
C GLY A 52 -27.00 -0.26 0.98
N MET A 53 -25.75 -0.37 1.44
CA MET A 53 -24.58 0.09 0.68
C MET A 53 -24.24 -0.90 -0.43
N LYS A 54 -24.09 -0.38 -1.66
CA LYS A 54 -23.75 -1.17 -2.85
C LYS A 54 -22.26 -1.48 -2.97
N ARG A 55 -21.41 -0.72 -2.27
CA ARG A 55 -19.94 -0.84 -2.24
C ARG A 55 -19.40 -0.55 -0.85
N ASP A 56 -18.13 -0.86 -0.64
CA ASP A 56 -17.41 -0.42 0.54
C ASP A 56 -17.02 1.06 0.36
N PHE A 57 -17.07 1.83 1.45
CA PHE A 57 -16.29 3.06 1.59
C PHE A 57 -14.95 2.66 2.18
N THR A 58 -13.87 3.13 1.58
CA THR A 58 -12.52 2.67 1.90
C THR A 58 -11.56 3.83 2.07
N TRP A 59 -10.53 3.61 2.88
CA TRP A 59 -9.44 4.55 3.14
C TRP A 59 -8.13 3.78 3.26
N VAL A 60 -7.01 4.42 2.94
CA VAL A 60 -5.69 3.80 3.08
C VAL A 60 -5.25 3.89 4.54
N GLN A 61 -5.22 2.77 5.27
CA GLN A 61 -4.77 2.78 6.66
C GLN A 61 -3.25 2.72 6.76
N SER A 62 -2.61 1.93 5.91
CA SER A 62 -1.17 1.74 5.92
C SER A 62 -0.64 1.49 4.54
N ILE A 63 0.65 1.73 4.38
CA ILE A 63 1.43 1.40 3.19
C ILE A 63 2.71 0.68 3.58
N VAL A 64 3.19 -0.17 2.68
CA VAL A 64 4.52 -0.75 2.72
C VAL A 64 5.25 -0.34 1.46
N LEU A 65 6.45 0.21 1.62
CA LEU A 65 7.38 0.49 0.54
C LEU A 65 8.50 -0.55 0.57
N LEU A 66 8.64 -1.31 -0.52
CA LEU A 66 9.74 -2.25 -0.74
C LEU A 66 10.69 -1.63 -1.76
N TYR A 67 11.96 -1.50 -1.39
CA TYR A 67 13.00 -0.92 -2.25
C TYR A 67 14.35 -1.50 -1.84
N GLY A 68 15.21 -1.79 -2.81
CA GLY A 68 16.46 -2.51 -2.54
C GLY A 68 16.19 -3.85 -1.84
N SER A 69 16.77 -4.02 -0.65
CA SER A 69 16.49 -5.13 0.28
C SER A 69 15.68 -4.73 1.52
N HIS A 70 15.13 -3.50 1.53
CA HIS A 70 14.49 -2.89 2.67
C HIS A 70 12.98 -2.82 2.53
N GLN A 71 12.30 -2.85 3.69
CA GLN A 71 10.87 -2.66 3.81
C GLN A 71 10.56 -1.55 4.80
N LEU A 72 9.75 -0.58 4.38
CA LEU A 72 9.27 0.52 5.22
C LEU A 72 7.75 0.48 5.33
N TYR A 73 7.25 0.18 6.53
CA TYR A 73 5.84 0.22 6.86
C TYR A 73 5.49 1.57 7.50
N ILE A 74 4.37 2.17 7.06
CA ILE A 74 3.77 3.34 7.68
C ILE A 74 2.28 3.07 7.83
N GLY A 75 1.72 3.28 9.01
CA GLY A 75 0.30 3.06 9.25
C GLY A 75 -0.31 3.99 10.27
N ALA A 76 -1.61 4.18 10.15
CA ALA A 76 -2.46 4.81 11.15
C ALA A 76 -2.88 3.77 12.21
N THR A 77 -2.71 4.11 13.49
CA THR A 77 -3.25 3.31 14.60
C THR A 77 -4.75 3.56 14.74
N LYS A 78 -5.51 2.51 15.06
CA LYS A 78 -6.95 2.62 15.28
C LYS A 78 -7.22 3.54 16.47
N ALA A 79 -8.20 4.43 16.32
CA ALA A 79 -8.66 5.33 17.37
C ALA A 79 -10.20 5.38 17.40
N SER A 80 -10.78 5.28 18.60
CA SER A 80 -12.23 5.42 18.80
C SER A 80 -12.67 6.88 18.75
N SER A 81 -11.79 7.79 19.18
CA SER A 81 -12.01 9.24 19.18
C SER A 81 -10.73 9.95 18.77
N TRP A 82 -10.85 10.98 17.95
CA TRP A 82 -9.69 11.73 17.46
C TRP A 82 -9.23 12.78 18.48
N VAL A 83 -7.94 12.73 18.83
CA VAL A 83 -7.25 13.78 19.61
C VAL A 83 -5.96 14.11 18.88
N ASP A 84 -5.88 15.31 18.33
CA ASP A 84 -4.78 15.72 17.44
C ASP A 84 -3.39 15.63 18.09
N SER A 85 -3.30 15.85 19.40
CA SER A 85 -2.06 15.77 20.16
C SER A 85 -1.62 14.34 20.52
N VAL A 86 -2.43 13.32 20.20
CA VAL A 86 -2.04 11.92 20.32
C VAL A 86 -1.44 11.47 19.00
N ASP A 87 -0.27 10.83 19.06
CA ASP A 87 0.39 10.32 17.85
C ASP A 87 -0.23 8.99 17.43
N HIS A 88 -0.82 8.99 16.24
CA HIS A 88 -1.46 7.83 15.62
C HIS A 88 -0.59 7.19 14.52
N LEU A 89 0.67 7.61 14.39
CA LEU A 89 1.62 7.02 13.46
C LEU A 89 2.25 5.75 14.03
N ARG A 90 2.35 4.73 13.18
CA ARG A 90 3.21 3.56 13.40
C ARG A 90 4.15 3.43 12.22
N VAL A 91 5.45 3.40 12.51
CA VAL A 91 6.50 3.29 11.49
C VAL A 91 7.41 2.12 11.85
N LEU A 92 7.62 1.20 10.90
CA LEU A 92 8.57 0.10 11.03
C LEU A 92 9.53 0.13 9.84
N PHE A 93 10.81 -0.03 10.09
CA PHE A 93 11.83 -0.21 9.08
C PHE A 93 12.46 -1.59 9.30
N ASP A 94 12.40 -2.47 8.28
CA ASP A 94 12.86 -3.87 8.37
C ASP A 94 12.36 -4.57 9.66
N ASP A 95 11.04 -4.48 9.89
CA ASP A 95 10.32 -5.01 11.06
C ASP A 95 10.70 -4.41 12.43
N ALA A 96 11.68 -3.50 12.46
CA ALA A 96 12.06 -2.78 13.67
C ALA A 96 11.29 -1.46 13.80
N PRO A 97 10.74 -1.13 14.99
CA PRO A 97 10.14 0.18 15.23
C PRO A 97 11.12 1.32 15.00
N VAL A 98 10.65 2.37 14.32
CA VAL A 98 11.39 3.62 14.19
C VAL A 98 11.06 4.52 15.38
N GLU A 99 12.03 4.68 16.27
CA GLU A 99 11.93 5.58 17.41
C GLU A 99 12.09 7.04 16.95
N LEU A 100 10.95 7.75 16.84
CA LEU A 100 10.89 9.13 16.37
C LEU A 100 10.16 10.02 17.39
N PRO A 101 10.86 10.89 18.14
CA PRO A 101 10.25 11.79 19.11
C PRO A 101 9.12 12.64 18.53
N THR A 102 8.08 12.92 19.32
CA THR A 102 6.89 13.67 18.91
C THR A 102 7.11 15.19 18.97
N HIS A 103 8.04 15.70 18.17
CA HIS A 103 8.21 17.13 17.90
C HIS A 103 8.55 17.36 16.43
N GLU A 104 8.14 18.52 15.89
CA GLU A 104 8.44 18.90 14.52
C GLU A 104 9.96 18.95 14.27
N GLY A 105 10.40 18.43 13.13
CA GLY A 105 11.82 18.34 12.78
C GLY A 105 12.57 17.16 13.40
N ALA A 106 11.95 16.37 14.29
CA ALA A 106 12.53 15.11 14.75
C ALA A 106 12.84 14.22 13.54
N LYS A 107 14.06 13.69 13.49
CA LYS A 107 14.57 12.98 12.32
C LYS A 107 15.19 11.64 12.70
N TRP A 108 14.86 10.63 11.92
CA TRP A 108 15.51 9.32 11.91
C TRP A 108 16.20 9.12 10.56
N THR A 109 17.32 8.41 10.56
CA THR A 109 18.08 8.05 9.36
C THR A 109 18.41 6.57 9.39
N GLY A 110 18.23 5.91 8.25
CA GLY A 110 18.50 4.49 8.06
C GLY A 110 19.46 4.21 6.91
N PRO A 111 19.58 2.93 6.51
CA PRO A 111 20.24 2.50 5.29
C PRO A 111 19.75 3.22 4.03
N GLU A 112 20.54 3.16 2.96
CA GLU A 112 20.25 3.77 1.64
C GLU A 112 19.95 5.28 1.72
N LEU A 113 20.53 5.98 2.71
CA LEU A 113 20.27 7.39 2.99
C LEU A 113 18.78 7.69 3.25
N THR A 114 18.01 6.68 3.65
CA THR A 114 16.61 6.83 4.02
C THR A 114 16.52 7.79 5.19
N SER A 115 15.67 8.80 5.06
CA SER A 115 15.38 9.71 6.16
C SER A 115 13.89 9.85 6.39
N ILE A 116 13.50 9.86 7.67
CA ILE A 116 12.13 10.00 8.13
C ILE A 116 12.10 11.20 9.06
N THR A 117 11.37 12.24 8.71
CA THR A 117 11.33 13.50 9.45
C THR A 117 9.90 13.85 9.81
N ARG A 118 9.65 14.22 11.07
CA ARG A 118 8.35 14.77 11.47
C ARG A 118 8.13 16.14 10.86
N THR A 119 7.03 16.27 10.12
CA THR A 119 6.60 17.58 9.59
C THR A 119 5.69 18.33 10.56
N HIS A 120 5.15 17.64 11.57
CA HIS A 120 4.45 18.21 12.72
C HIS A 120 4.76 17.40 13.99
N GLY A 121 4.37 17.91 15.16
CA GLY A 121 4.62 17.23 16.44
C GLY A 121 4.05 15.81 16.52
N THR A 122 2.88 15.58 15.92
CA THR A 122 2.18 14.29 15.85
C THR A 122 1.62 14.07 14.46
N ASN A 123 1.31 12.82 14.12
CA ASN A 123 0.50 12.41 12.96
C ASN A 123 1.06 12.69 11.56
N ALA A 124 2.10 13.50 11.39
CA ALA A 124 2.65 13.82 10.08
C ALA A 124 4.16 13.59 9.96
N LEU A 125 4.56 12.93 8.88
CA LEU A 125 5.96 12.67 8.55
C LEU A 125 6.23 12.88 7.05
N ALA A 126 7.51 13.10 6.75
CA ALA A 126 8.07 13.08 5.41
C ALA A 126 9.19 12.03 5.37
N ILE A 127 9.16 11.19 4.34
CA ILE A 127 10.20 10.22 4.02
C ILE A 127 10.90 10.65 2.75
N GLU A 128 12.22 10.54 2.76
CA GLU A 128 13.07 10.77 1.60
C GLU A 128 14.03 9.59 1.46
N VAL A 129 14.00 8.94 0.30
CA VAL A 129 15.02 8.00 -0.16
C VAL A 129 15.61 8.61 -1.44
N PRO A 130 16.82 9.21 -1.37
CA PRO A 130 17.42 9.93 -2.48
C PRO A 130 17.42 9.11 -3.78
N GLU A 131 17.14 9.75 -4.91
CA GLU A 131 17.10 9.13 -6.24
C GLU A 131 15.98 8.09 -6.47
N HIS A 132 15.28 7.66 -5.42
CA HIS A 132 14.16 6.73 -5.51
C HIS A 132 12.81 7.45 -5.40
N PHE A 133 12.47 7.94 -4.21
CA PHE A 133 11.17 8.54 -3.95
C PHE A 133 11.15 9.42 -2.69
N SER A 134 10.09 10.22 -2.58
CA SER A 134 9.68 10.84 -1.33
C SER A 134 8.20 10.66 -1.06
N VAL A 135 7.84 10.59 0.22
CA VAL A 135 6.47 10.41 0.70
C VAL A 135 6.19 11.40 1.80
N ALA A 136 5.16 12.22 1.64
CA ALA A 136 4.53 12.87 2.79
C ALA A 136 3.35 12.03 3.24
N ALA A 137 3.26 11.72 4.53
CA ALA A 137 2.16 10.96 5.12
C ALA A 137 1.59 11.72 6.30
N HIS A 138 0.27 11.81 6.35
CA HIS A 138 -0.47 12.46 7.43
C HIS A 138 -1.62 11.57 7.87
N VAL A 139 -1.65 11.20 9.14
CA VAL A 139 -2.78 10.46 9.73
C VAL A 139 -3.91 11.43 10.02
N VAL A 140 -5.08 11.16 9.46
CA VAL A 140 -6.28 11.97 9.61
C VAL A 140 -7.48 11.09 9.98
N PRO A 141 -8.46 11.60 10.74
CA PRO A 141 -9.70 10.90 10.99
C PRO A 141 -10.69 11.13 9.84
N VAL A 142 -11.71 10.29 9.73
CA VAL A 142 -12.94 10.68 9.05
C VAL A 142 -13.77 11.52 10.00
N THR A 143 -14.05 12.77 9.63
CA THR A 143 -14.79 13.68 10.52
C THR A 143 -16.29 13.38 10.50
N LYS A 144 -17.01 13.86 11.53
CA LYS A 144 -18.48 13.81 11.56
C LYS A 144 -19.10 14.53 10.36
N SER A 145 -18.46 15.61 9.91
CA SER A 145 -18.90 16.36 8.72
C SER A 145 -18.75 15.52 7.45
N ASP A 146 -17.61 14.87 7.26
CA ASP A 146 -17.37 13.99 6.11
C ASP A 146 -18.38 12.83 6.10
N SER A 147 -18.55 12.18 7.25
CA SER A 147 -19.52 11.08 7.41
C SER A 147 -20.95 11.52 7.08
N HIS A 148 -21.34 12.75 7.46
CA HIS A 148 -22.65 13.29 7.14
C HIS A 148 -22.81 13.64 5.65
N ILE A 149 -21.84 14.34 5.04
CA ILE A 149 -21.88 14.77 3.64
C ILE A 149 -21.88 13.55 2.70
N HIS A 150 -20.99 12.60 2.97
CA HIS A 150 -20.79 11.43 2.11
C HIS A 150 -21.64 10.21 2.53
N LYS A 151 -22.39 10.33 3.63
CA LYS A 151 -23.27 9.29 4.18
C LYS A 151 -22.54 7.98 4.49
N TYR A 152 -21.32 8.09 5.04
CA TYR A 152 -20.52 6.93 5.45
C TYR A 152 -21.16 6.17 6.62
N GLY A 153 -21.95 6.85 7.45
CA GLY A 153 -22.60 6.23 8.61
C GLY A 153 -21.60 5.77 9.67
N ILE A 154 -20.48 6.48 9.81
CA ILE A 154 -19.49 6.25 10.86
C ILE A 154 -20.10 6.66 12.21
N GLY A 155 -20.03 5.73 13.18
CA GLY A 155 -20.53 5.93 14.54
C GLY A 155 -19.46 6.54 15.45
N ASP A 156 -19.75 6.61 16.75
CA ASP A 156 -18.81 7.16 17.75
C ASP A 156 -17.79 6.11 18.26
N ASP A 157 -17.77 4.91 17.69
CA ASP A 157 -16.92 3.77 18.10
C ASP A 157 -15.58 3.70 17.37
N ASP A 158 -15.45 4.36 16.22
CA ASP A 158 -14.23 4.39 15.40
C ASP A 158 -14.19 5.67 14.57
N CYS A 159 -13.04 6.35 14.54
CA CYS A 159 -12.85 7.52 13.69
C CYS A 159 -12.25 7.18 12.31
N PHE A 160 -12.00 5.91 12.00
CA PHE A 160 -11.38 5.48 10.74
C PHE A 160 -10.11 6.26 10.43
N ALA A 161 -9.19 6.33 11.40
CA ALA A 161 -7.89 6.97 11.19
C ALA A 161 -7.16 6.33 10.00
N HIS A 162 -6.75 7.16 9.05
CA HIS A 162 -6.19 6.75 7.76
C HIS A 162 -5.12 7.75 7.29
N LEU A 163 -4.43 7.42 6.21
CA LEU A 163 -3.34 8.20 5.66
C LEU A 163 -3.81 9.05 4.48
N ASP A 164 -3.56 10.35 4.60
CA ASP A 164 -3.38 11.24 3.46
C ASP A 164 -1.91 11.19 3.03
N LEU A 165 -1.69 10.80 1.78
CA LEU A 165 -0.38 10.51 1.20
C LEU A 165 -0.09 11.45 0.03
N SER A 166 1.18 11.79 -0.13
CA SER A 166 1.70 12.45 -1.33
C SER A 166 3.01 11.79 -1.72
N PHE A 167 3.01 11.10 -2.85
CA PHE A 167 4.19 10.47 -3.42
C PHE A 167 4.87 11.38 -4.44
N LYS A 168 6.19 11.36 -4.46
CA LYS A 168 7.02 11.88 -5.54
C LYS A 168 8.04 10.82 -5.89
N PHE A 169 8.09 10.44 -7.16
CA PHE A 169 9.02 9.43 -7.65
C PHE A 169 10.10 10.11 -8.51
N TYR A 170 11.35 9.71 -8.33
CA TYR A 170 12.48 10.34 -9.00
C TYR A 170 13.02 9.51 -10.17
N SER A 171 12.94 8.18 -10.07
CA SER A 171 13.50 7.25 -11.03
C SER A 171 12.55 6.06 -11.23
N LEU A 172 11.54 6.25 -12.09
CA LEU A 172 10.64 5.17 -12.52
C LEU A 172 11.06 4.66 -13.90
N SER A 173 11.00 3.35 -14.10
CA SER A 173 11.20 2.72 -15.40
C SER A 173 9.96 2.90 -16.29
N PRO A 174 10.10 2.74 -17.62
CA PRO A 174 8.97 2.74 -18.55
C PRO A 174 7.94 1.64 -18.28
N ASP A 175 8.31 0.59 -17.55
CA ASP A 175 7.47 -0.58 -17.28
C ASP A 175 6.65 -0.47 -15.99
N VAL A 176 6.77 0.63 -15.24
CA VAL A 176 6.04 0.88 -13.99
C VAL A 176 4.54 0.65 -14.15
N ASP A 177 3.93 -0.08 -13.20
CA ASP A 177 2.50 -0.38 -13.18
C ASP A 177 1.94 -0.27 -11.75
N GLY A 178 0.70 -0.70 -11.54
CA GLY A 178 -0.03 -0.52 -10.28
C GLY A 178 -1.12 0.55 -10.44
N VAL A 179 -1.99 0.66 -9.41
CA VAL A 179 -3.13 1.59 -9.44
C VAL A 179 -2.69 3.01 -9.80
N LEU A 180 -1.70 3.52 -9.08
CA LEU A 180 -1.09 4.83 -9.27
C LEU A 180 0.08 4.76 -10.26
N GLY A 181 0.94 3.73 -10.16
CA GLY A 181 2.18 3.63 -10.96
C GLY A 181 1.96 3.67 -12.47
N GLN A 182 0.91 3.02 -12.98
CA GLN A 182 0.62 3.03 -14.43
C GLN A 182 0.43 4.44 -15.02
N THR A 183 0.02 5.41 -14.20
CA THR A 183 -0.25 6.79 -14.61
C THR A 183 1.02 7.61 -14.83
N TYR A 184 2.18 7.09 -14.44
CA TYR A 184 3.49 7.70 -14.65
C TYR A 184 4.16 7.24 -15.95
N ARG A 185 3.60 6.25 -16.65
CA ARG A 185 4.18 5.76 -17.90
C ARG A 185 4.04 6.76 -19.03
N ASP A 186 5.09 6.87 -19.83
CA ASP A 186 5.05 7.61 -21.08
C ASP A 186 3.97 7.05 -22.02
N GLY A 187 3.16 7.95 -22.55
CA GLY A 187 2.06 7.59 -23.44
C GLY A 187 0.86 6.91 -22.75
N TYR A 188 0.83 6.83 -21.42
CA TYR A 188 -0.35 6.37 -20.69
C TYR A 188 -1.56 7.23 -21.07
N ARG A 189 -2.67 6.56 -21.38
CA ARG A 189 -3.95 7.20 -21.66
C ARG A 189 -4.95 6.73 -20.62
N SER A 190 -5.34 7.64 -19.75
CA SER A 190 -6.30 7.33 -18.70
C SER A 190 -7.63 6.86 -19.30
N PRO A 191 -8.12 5.66 -18.94
CA PRO A 191 -9.38 5.14 -19.45
C PRO A 191 -10.60 5.76 -18.73
N VAL A 192 -10.35 6.57 -17.70
CA VAL A 192 -11.41 7.15 -16.88
C VAL A 192 -12.15 8.24 -17.64
N LYS A 193 -13.44 8.41 -17.35
CA LYS A 193 -14.26 9.44 -17.97
C LYS A 193 -13.91 10.83 -17.43
N ILE A 194 -13.05 11.55 -18.13
CA ILE A 194 -12.69 12.94 -17.80
C ILE A 194 -13.97 13.80 -17.76
N GLY A 195 -14.12 14.58 -16.69
CA GLY A 195 -15.31 15.40 -16.43
C GLY A 195 -16.45 14.70 -15.68
N ALA A 196 -16.35 13.40 -15.40
CA ALA A 196 -17.20 12.78 -14.39
C ALA A 196 -16.85 13.32 -12.99
N SER A 197 -17.83 13.39 -12.09
CA SER A 197 -17.59 13.83 -10.70
C SER A 197 -16.74 12.84 -9.91
N MET A 198 -16.88 11.55 -10.20
CA MET A 198 -16.06 10.47 -9.64
C MET A 198 -15.61 9.53 -10.76
N PRO A 199 -14.53 9.87 -11.48
CA PRO A 199 -13.93 8.99 -12.47
C PRO A 199 -13.28 7.79 -11.77
N ILE A 200 -13.81 6.60 -11.99
CA ILE A 200 -13.35 5.38 -11.31
C ILE A 200 -12.31 4.65 -12.16
N MET A 201 -11.18 4.30 -11.56
CA MET A 201 -10.14 3.45 -12.14
C MET A 201 -10.32 2.03 -11.62
N GLY A 202 -10.43 1.08 -12.55
CA GLY A 202 -11.07 -0.20 -12.27
C GLY A 202 -10.17 -1.35 -11.81
N GLY A 203 -10.84 -2.39 -11.30
CA GLY A 203 -10.37 -3.78 -11.17
C GLY A 203 -9.57 -4.08 -9.91
N ASP A 204 -10.23 -4.27 -8.76
CA ASP A 204 -9.60 -4.69 -7.50
C ASP A 204 -8.71 -5.93 -7.68
N ARG A 205 -9.18 -6.96 -8.39
CA ARG A 205 -8.45 -8.19 -8.64
C ARG A 205 -7.11 -7.99 -9.37
N LYS A 206 -6.97 -6.97 -10.23
CA LYS A 206 -5.72 -6.71 -10.97
C LYS A 206 -4.59 -6.28 -10.02
N TYR A 207 -4.94 -5.57 -8.97
CA TYR A 207 -3.99 -4.95 -8.05
C TYR A 207 -3.96 -5.61 -6.67
N SER A 208 -4.86 -6.54 -6.38
CA SER A 208 -4.86 -7.31 -5.12
C SER A 208 -3.51 -8.00 -4.91
N THR A 209 -3.01 -7.94 -3.69
CA THR A 209 -1.89 -8.75 -3.20
C THR A 209 -2.38 -9.78 -2.18
N SER A 210 -1.56 -10.78 -1.88
CA SER A 210 -1.89 -11.75 -0.83
C SER A 210 -1.68 -11.22 0.59
N ASP A 211 -0.78 -10.25 0.74
CA ASP A 211 -0.42 -9.59 1.99
C ASP A 211 0.16 -8.19 1.70
N ILE A 212 0.15 -7.30 2.68
CA ILE A 212 0.70 -5.95 2.55
C ILE A 212 2.22 -5.95 2.25
N PHE A 213 2.97 -6.96 2.71
CA PHE A 213 4.41 -7.11 2.43
C PHE A 213 4.69 -7.93 1.15
N ALA A 214 3.67 -8.51 0.51
CA ALA A 214 3.85 -9.36 -0.67
C ALA A 214 3.87 -8.55 -1.98
N ALA A 215 4.96 -8.67 -2.74
CA ALA A 215 5.08 -8.08 -4.08
C ALA A 215 4.49 -8.99 -5.19
N ASP A 216 3.27 -9.48 -5.02
CA ASP A 216 2.71 -10.59 -5.80
C ASP A 216 1.44 -10.26 -6.60
N CYS A 217 1.13 -8.97 -6.78
CA CYS A 217 0.01 -8.56 -7.61
C CYS A 217 0.20 -8.99 -9.08
N ALA A 218 -0.89 -9.05 -9.85
CA ALA A 218 -0.84 -9.50 -11.24
C ALA A 218 -0.01 -8.59 -12.17
N VAL A 219 0.34 -7.38 -11.72
CA VAL A 219 1.19 -6.43 -12.43
C VAL A 219 2.55 -6.22 -11.77
N ALA A 220 2.96 -7.11 -10.89
CA ALA A 220 4.23 -6.99 -10.19
C ALA A 220 5.41 -6.92 -11.17
N ARG A 221 6.20 -5.86 -11.04
CA ARG A 221 7.48 -5.62 -11.74
C ARG A 221 8.67 -5.64 -10.79
N PHE A 222 8.41 -5.63 -9.49
CA PHE A 222 9.42 -5.65 -8.47
C PHE A 222 10.18 -6.98 -8.48
N GLY A 223 11.40 -6.91 -8.98
CA GLY A 223 12.37 -7.99 -8.89
C GLY A 223 13.45 -7.53 -7.95
N GLY A 224 13.15 -7.53 -6.64
CA GLY A 224 14.15 -7.27 -5.60
C GLY A 224 15.42 -8.02 -5.96
N ASN A 225 16.58 -7.37 -5.78
CA ASN A 225 17.88 -7.83 -6.27
C ASN A 225 18.20 -9.20 -5.65
N SER A 226 17.67 -10.25 -6.28
CA SER A 226 17.83 -11.64 -5.89
C SER A 226 19.21 -12.05 -6.35
N THR A 227 20.20 -11.65 -5.57
CA THR A 227 21.46 -12.39 -5.41
C THR A 227 21.18 -13.68 -4.62
N GLY A 228 20.19 -14.44 -5.10
CA GLY A 228 19.81 -15.75 -4.62
C GLY A 228 19.37 -16.50 -5.85
N GLU A 229 20.26 -17.36 -6.36
CA GLU A 229 20.00 -18.29 -7.44
C GLU A 229 18.60 -18.91 -7.28
N VAL A 230 17.65 -18.47 -8.13
CA VAL A 230 16.54 -19.35 -8.47
C VAL A 230 17.15 -20.40 -9.40
N MET A 231 17.75 -21.41 -8.78
CA MET A 231 18.01 -22.69 -9.43
C MET A 231 16.72 -23.08 -10.15
N ARG A 232 16.74 -22.96 -11.47
CA ARG A 232 15.79 -23.61 -12.34
C ARG A 232 15.88 -25.10 -12.03
N MET A 233 14.99 -25.61 -11.20
CA MET A 233 14.80 -27.04 -11.07
C MET A 233 14.19 -27.50 -12.38
N ASN A 234 15.07 -27.86 -13.32
CA ASN A 234 14.71 -28.64 -14.48
C ASN A 234 13.98 -29.88 -13.96
N ASN A 235 12.76 -30.04 -14.46
CA ASN A 235 11.95 -31.23 -14.27
C ASN A 235 12.64 -32.37 -15.02
N LEU A 236 13.62 -33.01 -14.38
CA LEU A 236 14.23 -34.26 -14.84
C LEU A 236 13.79 -35.34 -13.86
N GLY A 237 12.98 -36.24 -14.38
CA GLY A 237 12.45 -37.35 -13.62
C GLY A 237 13.53 -38.28 -13.08
N SER A 238 13.06 -39.08 -12.14
CA SER A 238 13.60 -40.38 -11.73
C SER A 238 14.58 -40.40 -10.56
N ALA A 239 14.12 -41.16 -9.56
CA ALA A 239 14.87 -41.93 -8.56
C ALA A 239 15.23 -41.21 -7.25
N MET A 240 14.30 -41.25 -6.29
CA MET A 240 14.66 -41.44 -4.89
C MET A 240 14.07 -42.76 -4.38
N SER A 241 14.96 -43.64 -3.91
CA SER A 241 14.62 -44.91 -3.27
C SER A 241 14.19 -44.68 -1.83
N CYS A 242 13.01 -45.16 -1.47
CA CYS A 242 12.57 -45.23 -0.08
C CYS A 242 12.94 -46.61 0.49
N THR A 243 13.79 -46.62 1.52
CA THR A 243 13.99 -47.81 2.36
C THR A 243 12.76 -48.03 3.24
N THR A 244 12.26 -49.26 3.25
CA THR A 244 11.06 -49.68 3.96
C THR A 244 11.38 -50.13 5.38
N GLY A 245 10.73 -49.50 6.36
CA GLY A 245 10.53 -50.03 7.70
C GLY A 245 9.11 -50.56 7.81
N LEU A 246 9.00 -51.85 8.12
CA LEU A 246 7.74 -52.61 8.24
C LEU A 246 6.76 -52.00 9.26
N SER A 247 5.52 -51.73 8.87
CA SER A 247 4.32 -52.40 9.41
C SER A 247 3.05 -51.84 8.75
N GLY A 248 2.19 -52.74 8.28
CA GLY A 248 1.19 -52.45 7.26
C GLY A 248 -0.10 -51.76 7.71
N ARG A 249 -0.72 -51.08 6.73
CA ARG A 249 -2.17 -51.08 6.48
C ARG A 249 -2.43 -50.49 5.09
N SER A 250 -3.03 -51.31 4.22
CA SER A 250 -3.37 -50.95 2.84
C SER A 250 -4.41 -49.82 2.77
N LEU A 251 -4.19 -48.87 1.85
CA LEU A 251 -5.24 -48.02 1.28
C LEU A 251 -5.14 -48.12 -0.24
N VAL A 252 -6.20 -48.64 -0.86
CA VAL A 252 -6.38 -48.75 -2.32
C VAL A 252 -7.21 -47.56 -2.76
N CYS A 253 -6.68 -46.72 -3.64
CA CYS A 253 -7.47 -45.81 -4.47
C CYS A 253 -7.35 -46.25 -5.93
N LYS A 254 -8.47 -46.68 -6.53
CA LYS A 254 -8.59 -46.86 -7.97
C LYS A 254 -8.86 -45.49 -8.63
N ARG A 255 -8.45 -45.42 -9.91
CA ARG A 255 -8.45 -44.25 -10.80
C ARG A 255 -9.71 -43.39 -10.74
#